data_AF-A0A0P0V765-F1
#
_entry.id   AF-A0A0P0V765-F1
#
_cell.length_a   1.000
_cell.length_b   1.000
_cell.length_c   1.000
_cell.angle_alpha   90.00
_cell.angle_beta   90.00
_cell.angle_gamma   90.00
#
_symmetry.space_group_name_H-M   'P 1'
#
loop_
_entity.id
_entity.type
_entity.pdbx_description
1 polymer ?
#
loop_
_entity_poly.entity_id
_entity_poly.type
_entity_poly.pdbx_seq_one_letter_code
_entity_poly.pdbx_strand_id
1 'polypeptide(L)'
;MTRTAIARPPPMDIEDGWRRLAAGFQKLLRILDGEERLSFSGAEYSELLQITYKLCYESPAGHAAEMYDRWDKTIRHHIVYQVLPSLQDMQGEPLLKNFVHHWENHKVLMKWLKSVCMYLRLAFTNQRSLPPIMDIALNLFKNVVFEELNKKMTNHHRND
;
A
#
# COMPACT_ATOMS: atom_id res chain seq x y z
N MET A 1 45.34 8.09 20.93
CA MET A 1 44.03 7.44 20.72
C MET A 1 43.56 7.78 19.32
N THR A 2 43.70 6.84 18.38
CA THR A 2 43.31 7.05 16.97
C THR A 2 41.79 6.90 16.86
N ARG A 3 41.09 8.02 16.66
CA ARG A 3 39.64 8.04 16.48
C ARG A 3 39.34 7.55 15.06
N THR A 4 38.98 6.27 14.92
CA THR A 4 38.47 5.71 13.67
C THR A 4 37.24 6.49 13.26
N ALA A 5 37.33 7.25 12.17
CA ALA A 5 36.17 7.86 11.55
C ALA A 5 35.30 6.70 11.00
N ILE A 6 34.17 6.42 11.66
CA ILE A 6 33.18 5.50 11.12
C ILE A 6 32.62 6.19 9.86
N ALA A 7 33.02 5.70 8.69
CA ALA A 7 32.47 6.17 7.43
C ALA A 7 30.94 6.01 7.49
N ARG A 8 30.20 7.04 7.08
CA ARG A 8 28.74 6.92 6.96
C ARG A 8 28.45 5.76 6.00
N PRO A 9 27.48 4.88 6.33
CA PRO A 9 27.10 3.82 5.40
C PRO A 9 26.71 4.44 4.05
N PRO A 10 26.97 3.74 2.94
CA PRO A 10 26.58 4.25 1.62
C PRO A 10 25.06 4.49 1.58
N PRO A 11 24.60 5.48 0.78
CA PRO A 11 23.18 5.70 0.55
C PRO A 11 22.49 4.42 0.09
N MET A 12 21.24 4.24 0.52
CA MET A 12 20.45 3.10 0.13
C MET A 12 20.11 3.17 -1.36
N ASP A 13 20.44 2.10 -2.08
CA ASP A 13 20.02 1.90 -3.46
C ASP A 13 18.49 1.75 -3.54
N ILE A 14 17.88 2.35 -4.57
CA ILE A 14 16.43 2.35 -4.69
C ILE A 14 15.87 0.97 -4.99
N GLU A 15 16.56 0.13 -5.77
CA GLU A 15 16.05 -1.21 -6.07
C GLU A 15 16.09 -2.10 -4.84
N ASP A 16 17.16 -2.04 -4.04
CA ASP A 16 17.21 -2.78 -2.77
C ASP A 16 16.10 -2.34 -1.80
N GLY A 17 15.97 -1.02 -1.61
CA GLY A 17 14.99 -0.47 -0.70
C GLY A 17 13.55 -0.77 -1.14
N TRP A 18 13.25 -0.58 -2.44
CA TRP A 18 11.94 -0.90 -2.99
C TRP A 18 11.61 -2.38 -2.89
N ARG A 19 12.56 -3.28 -3.20
CA ARG A 19 12.37 -4.73 -3.09
C ARG A 19 11.92 -5.14 -1.68
N ARG A 20 12.53 -4.56 -0.65
CA ARG A 20 12.18 -4.83 0.76
C ARG A 20 10.82 -4.25 1.15
N LEU A 21 10.50 -3.03 0.69
CA LEU A 21 9.18 -2.44 0.89
C LEU A 21 8.07 -3.23 0.20
N ALA A 22 8.30 -3.67 -1.04
CA ALA A 22 7.38 -4.52 -1.80
C ALA A 22 7.19 -5.88 -1.12
N ALA A 23 8.25 -6.48 -0.59
CA ALA A 23 8.15 -7.71 0.21
C ALA A 23 7.32 -7.50 1.49
N GLY A 24 7.49 -6.35 2.15
CA GLY A 24 6.63 -5.94 3.27
C GLY A 24 5.17 -5.82 2.86
N PHE A 25 4.87 -5.16 1.73
CA PHE A 25 3.51 -5.08 1.20
C PHE A 25 2.91 -6.45 0.90
N GLN A 26 3.66 -7.35 0.26
CA GLN A 26 3.20 -8.74 0.02
C GLN A 26 2.96 -9.51 1.32
N LYS A 27 3.82 -9.33 2.33
CA LYS A 27 3.60 -9.91 3.66
C LYS A 27 2.30 -9.39 4.29
N LEU A 28 2.00 -8.09 4.14
CA LEU A 28 0.72 -7.54 4.60
C LEU A 28 -0.46 -8.21 3.89
N LEU A 29 -0.42 -8.36 2.56
CA LEU A 29 -1.52 -9.01 1.82
C LEU A 29 -1.78 -10.43 2.33
N ARG A 30 -0.72 -11.22 2.54
CA ARG A 30 -0.82 -12.58 3.11
C ARG A 30 -1.43 -12.61 4.52
N ILE A 31 -1.12 -11.63 5.35
CA ILE A 31 -1.75 -11.47 6.68
C ILE A 31 -3.25 -11.20 6.53
N LEU A 32 -3.64 -10.36 5.57
CA LEU A 32 -5.04 -10.00 5.31
C LEU A 32 -5.83 -11.15 4.67
N ASP A 33 -5.17 -12.00 3.89
CA ASP A 33 -5.74 -13.25 3.34
C ASP A 33 -5.85 -14.37 4.38
N GLY A 34 -5.43 -14.11 5.63
CA GLY A 34 -5.63 -15.01 6.76
C GLY A 34 -4.55 -16.07 6.93
N GLU A 35 -3.34 -15.86 6.40
CA GLU A 35 -2.24 -16.81 6.61
C GLU A 35 -1.91 -16.96 8.10
N GLU A 36 -2.08 -18.17 8.61
CA GLU A 36 -1.99 -18.44 10.05
C GLU A 36 -0.63 -18.05 10.64
N ARG A 37 -0.68 -17.40 11.81
CA ARG A 37 0.50 -16.99 12.61
C ARG A 37 1.42 -15.99 11.92
N LEU A 38 1.03 -15.44 10.77
CA LEU A 38 1.79 -14.39 10.10
C LEU A 38 1.50 -13.03 10.76
N SER A 39 2.54 -12.31 11.16
CA SER A 39 2.46 -10.95 11.68
C SER A 39 3.78 -10.22 11.42
N PHE A 40 3.75 -8.89 11.49
CA PHE A 40 4.99 -8.11 11.52
C PHE A 40 5.57 -8.13 12.93
N SER A 41 6.84 -8.50 13.03
CA SER A 41 7.63 -8.19 14.23
C SER A 41 7.92 -6.68 14.29
N GLY A 42 8.20 -6.18 15.49
CA GLY A 42 8.59 -4.78 15.66
C GLY A 42 9.87 -4.41 14.88
N ALA A 43 10.80 -5.37 14.72
CA ALA A 43 12.02 -5.19 13.95
C ALA A 43 11.73 -5.03 12.44
N GLU A 44 10.91 -5.92 11.87
CA GLU A 44 10.49 -5.84 10.46
C GLU A 44 9.74 -4.54 10.18
N TYR A 45 8.83 -4.14 11.08
CA TYR A 45 8.09 -2.90 10.90
C TYR A 45 9.01 -1.67 10.96
N SER A 46 9.95 -1.65 11.91
CA SER A 46 10.94 -0.58 12.03
C SER A 46 11.85 -0.50 10.80
N GLU A 47 12.22 -1.65 10.23
CA GLU A 47 13.01 -1.75 9.01
C GLU A 47 12.31 -1.07 7.83
N LEU A 48 11.00 -1.30 7.62
CA LEU A 48 10.22 -0.66 6.55
C LEU A 48 10.19 0.87 6.70
N LEU A 49 10.00 1.37 7.93
CA LEU A 49 10.04 2.80 8.21
C LEU A 49 11.42 3.39 7.95
N GLN A 50 12.47 2.68 8.37
CA GLN A 50 13.85 3.09 8.16
C GLN A 50 14.22 3.14 6.66
N ILE A 51 13.80 2.15 5.88
CA ILE A 51 14.01 2.14 4.42
C ILE A 51 13.35 3.35 3.78
N THR A 52 12.08 3.61 4.11
CA THR A 52 11.36 4.77 3.54
C THR A 52 12.05 6.08 3.91
N TYR A 53 12.51 6.23 5.16
CA TYR A 53 13.30 7.37 5.59
C TYR A 53 14.59 7.52 4.77
N LYS A 54 15.38 6.44 4.65
CA LYS A 54 16.66 6.44 3.93
C LYS A 54 16.50 6.83 2.46
N LEU A 55 15.52 6.23 1.77
CA LEU A 55 15.26 6.54 0.36
C LEU A 55 14.78 7.98 0.15
N CYS A 56 13.99 8.52 1.07
CA CYS A 56 13.43 9.87 0.93
C CYS A 56 14.41 10.98 1.34
N TYR A 57 15.22 10.77 2.39
CA TYR A 57 16.03 11.82 3.01
C TYR A 57 17.54 11.58 3.00
N GLU A 58 18.01 10.33 2.92
CA GLU A 58 19.46 10.02 2.91
C GLU A 58 20.00 9.73 1.50
N SER A 59 19.14 9.54 0.49
CA SER A 59 19.59 9.36 -0.88
C SER A 59 20.01 10.69 -1.51
N PRO A 60 21.27 10.84 -1.98
CA PRO A 60 21.69 12.00 -2.77
C PRO A 60 20.89 12.17 -4.06
N ALA A 61 20.35 11.08 -4.61
CA ALA A 61 19.57 11.07 -5.84
C ALA A 61 18.10 11.52 -5.64
N GLY A 62 17.63 11.60 -4.39
CA GLY A 62 16.26 12.03 -4.08
C GLY A 62 15.18 11.08 -4.62
N HIS A 63 15.12 9.84 -4.09
CA HIS A 63 14.20 8.80 -4.59
C HIS A 63 12.72 9.02 -4.23
N ALA A 64 12.35 10.10 -3.54
CA ALA A 64 10.97 10.31 -3.08
C ALA A 64 9.95 10.34 -4.22
N ALA A 65 10.29 10.95 -5.36
CA ALA A 65 9.41 11.00 -6.53
C ALA A 65 9.16 9.61 -7.13
N GLU A 66 10.24 8.84 -7.31
CA GLU A 66 10.17 7.49 -7.85
C GLU A 66 9.45 6.53 -6.90
N MET A 67 9.70 6.66 -5.59
CA MET A 67 8.98 5.92 -4.55
C MET A 67 7.48 6.17 -4.59
N TYR A 68 7.05 7.41 -4.84
CA TYR A 68 5.64 7.74 -4.99
C TYR A 68 5.00 7.04 -6.20
N ASP A 69 5.66 7.09 -7.36
CA ASP A 69 5.17 6.42 -8.58
C ASP A 69 5.09 4.90 -8.41
N ARG A 70 6.10 4.28 -7.79
CA ARG A 70 6.10 2.83 -7.51
C ARG A 70 4.94 2.44 -6.58
N TRP A 71 4.70 3.21 -5.51
CA TRP A 71 3.55 2.97 -4.62
C TRP A 71 2.21 3.15 -5.33
N ASP A 72 2.01 4.22 -6.10
CA ASP A 72 0.77 4.45 -6.86
C ASP A 72 0.47 3.26 -7.79
N LYS A 73 1.47 2.80 -8.56
CA LYS A 73 1.35 1.64 -9.44
C LYS A 73 1.01 0.36 -8.67
N THR A 74 1.69 0.09 -7.55
CA THR A 74 1.45 -1.12 -6.74
C THR A 74 0.03 -1.14 -6.15
N ILE A 75 -0.45 -0.01 -5.61
CA ILE A 75 -1.80 0.07 -5.04
C ILE A 75 -2.86 -0.03 -6.12
N ARG A 76 -2.67 0.63 -7.27
CA ARG A 76 -3.57 0.49 -8.41
C ARG A 76 -3.64 -0.94 -8.90
N HIS A 77 -2.49 -1.60 -9.01
CA HIS A 77 -2.42 -2.97 -9.48
C HIS A 77 -3.18 -3.92 -8.55
N HIS A 78 -2.93 -3.85 -7.24
CA HIS A 78 -3.62 -4.66 -6.24
C HIS A 78 -5.15 -4.50 -6.32
N ILE A 79 -5.64 -3.26 -6.35
CA ILE A 79 -7.09 -3.02 -6.31
C ILE A 79 -7.76 -3.43 -7.63
N VAL A 80 -7.18 -3.06 -8.78
CA VAL A 80 -7.80 -3.28 -10.10
C VAL A 80 -7.68 -4.73 -10.58
N TYR A 81 -6.57 -5.41 -10.28
CA TYR A 81 -6.30 -6.75 -10.82
C TYR A 81 -6.42 -7.88 -9.80
N GLN A 82 -6.65 -7.59 -8.52
CA GLN A 82 -6.84 -8.62 -7.49
C GLN A 82 -8.17 -8.43 -6.75
N VAL A 83 -8.44 -7.25 -6.21
CA VAL A 83 -9.68 -6.99 -5.43
C VAL A 83 -10.92 -6.87 -6.31
N LEU A 84 -10.84 -6.14 -7.43
CA LEU A 84 -12.00 -5.99 -8.31
C LEU A 84 -12.43 -7.34 -8.95
N PRO A 85 -11.52 -8.15 -9.53
CA PRO A 85 -11.92 -9.39 -10.19
C PRO A 85 -12.53 -10.43 -9.24
N SER A 86 -12.15 -10.46 -7.96
CA SER A 86 -12.74 -11.37 -6.97
C SER A 86 -14.24 -11.13 -6.71
N LEU A 87 -14.77 -9.98 -7.15
CA LEU A 87 -16.17 -9.59 -7.00
C LEU A 87 -16.97 -9.71 -8.31
N GLN A 88 -16.31 -9.83 -9.46
CA GLN A 88 -16.95 -9.75 -10.77
C GLN A 88 -17.92 -10.90 -11.06
N ASP A 89 -17.64 -12.10 -10.54
CA ASP A 89 -18.50 -13.27 -10.78
C ASP A 89 -19.52 -13.52 -9.65
N MET A 90 -19.51 -12.70 -8.61
CA MET A 90 -20.39 -12.85 -7.46
C MET A 90 -21.69 -12.03 -7.62
N GLN A 91 -22.76 -12.53 -7.01
CA GLN A 91 -24.07 -11.88 -6.90
C GLN A 91 -24.67 -12.10 -5.50
N GLY A 92 -25.70 -11.33 -5.15
CA GLY A 92 -26.48 -11.51 -3.92
C GLY A 92 -25.67 -11.43 -2.62
N GLU A 93 -26.03 -12.26 -1.64
CA GLU A 93 -25.37 -12.30 -0.32
C GLU A 93 -23.87 -12.64 -0.39
N PRO A 94 -23.39 -13.61 -1.21
CA PRO A 94 -21.95 -13.86 -1.38
C PRO A 94 -21.15 -12.63 -1.82
N LEU A 95 -21.68 -11.84 -2.75
CA LEU A 95 -21.05 -10.60 -3.20
C LEU A 95 -20.90 -9.60 -2.05
N LEU A 96 -21.97 -9.41 -1.26
CA LEU A 96 -21.95 -8.49 -0.12
C LEU A 96 -20.97 -8.94 0.96
N LYS A 97 -20.94 -10.24 1.29
CA LYS A 97 -19.97 -10.80 2.25
C LYS A 97 -18.53 -10.58 1.80
N ASN A 98 -18.22 -10.86 0.53
CA ASN A 98 -16.87 -10.70 0.01
C ASN A 98 -16.48 -9.21 -0.10
N PHE A 99 -17.42 -8.34 -0.48
CA PHE A 99 -17.18 -6.90 -0.47
C PHE A 99 -16.85 -6.37 0.93
N VAL A 100 -17.63 -6.75 1.95
CA VAL A 100 -17.37 -6.36 3.34
C VAL A 100 -16.00 -6.86 3.80
N HIS A 101 -15.65 -8.11 3.48
CA HIS A 101 -14.32 -8.65 3.78
C HIS A 101 -13.19 -7.82 3.14
N HIS A 102 -13.28 -7.52 1.85
CA HIS A 102 -12.30 -6.67 1.17
C HIS A 102 -12.25 -5.25 1.75
N TRP A 103 -13.37 -4.68 2.18
CA TRP A 103 -13.39 -3.36 2.82
C TRP A 103 -12.68 -3.37 4.19
N GLU A 104 -12.92 -4.39 5.02
CA GLU A 104 -12.22 -4.55 6.30
C GLU A 104 -10.70 -4.66 6.11
N ASN A 105 -10.27 -5.49 5.15
CA ASN A 105 -8.85 -5.62 4.78
C ASN A 105 -8.28 -4.31 4.25
N HIS A 106 -9.03 -3.60 3.41
CA HIS A 106 -8.60 -2.32 2.84
C HIS A 106 -8.39 -1.24 3.91
N LYS A 107 -9.21 -1.22 4.97
CA LYS A 107 -9.00 -0.32 6.12
C LYS A 107 -7.68 -0.59 6.84
N VAL A 108 -7.29 -1.86 6.98
CA VAL A 108 -6.00 -2.23 7.57
C VAL A 108 -4.85 -1.81 6.64
N LEU A 109 -5.00 -2.04 5.33
CA LEU A 109 -4.04 -1.60 4.32
C LEU A 109 -3.81 -0.08 4.38
N MET A 110 -4.87 0.73 4.43
CA MET A 110 -4.75 2.18 4.51
C MET A 110 -4.01 2.64 5.78
N LYS A 111 -4.25 2.00 6.93
CA LYS A 111 -3.52 2.30 8.17
C LYS A 111 -2.04 1.96 8.05
N TRP A 112 -1.72 0.82 7.44
CA TRP A 112 -0.34 0.42 7.18
C TRP A 112 0.37 1.38 6.23
N LEU A 113 -0.25 1.74 5.11
CA LEU A 113 0.29 2.71 4.13
C LEU A 113 0.52 4.08 4.74
N LYS A 114 -0.41 4.57 5.57
CA LYS A 114 -0.26 5.85 6.28
C LYS A 114 1.03 5.91 7.10
N SER A 115 1.43 4.79 7.70
CA SER A 115 2.63 4.70 8.51
C SER A 115 3.88 4.45 7.67
N VAL A 116 3.88 3.45 6.80
CA VAL A 116 5.05 3.12 5.95
C VAL A 116 5.40 4.30 5.04
N CYS A 117 4.42 4.94 4.41
CA CYS A 117 4.63 6.08 3.52
C CYS A 117 4.71 7.43 4.25
N MET A 118 4.85 7.47 5.58
CA MET A 118 4.87 8.72 6.35
C MET A 118 5.98 9.67 5.87
N TYR A 119 7.21 9.17 5.75
CA TYR A 119 8.36 9.98 5.33
C TYR A 119 8.27 10.39 3.85
N LEU A 120 7.70 9.54 3.01
CA LEU A 120 7.42 9.87 1.62
C LEU A 120 6.43 11.04 1.52
N ARG A 121 5.36 11.02 2.32
CA ARG A 121 4.36 12.11 2.37
C ARG A 121 4.99 13.45 2.77
N LEU A 122 5.87 13.42 3.78
CA LEU A 122 6.58 14.61 4.24
C LEU A 122 7.57 15.15 3.19
N ALA A 123 8.30 14.27 2.51
CA ALA A 123 9.32 14.64 1.55
C ALA A 123 8.76 15.08 0.19
N PHE A 124 7.61 14.53 -0.23
CA PHE A 124 7.14 14.65 -1.62
C PHE A 124 5.76 15.25 -1.77
N THR A 125 4.73 14.74 -1.09
CA THR A 125 3.34 15.11 -1.41
C THR A 125 2.92 16.42 -0.77
N ASN A 126 3.38 16.71 0.46
CA ASN A 126 2.95 17.90 1.22
C ASN A 126 3.24 19.23 0.52
N GLN A 127 4.28 19.28 -0.32
CA GLN A 127 4.70 20.50 -1.02
C GLN A 127 4.17 20.58 -2.46
N ARG A 128 3.50 19.51 -2.96
CA ARG A 128 3.20 19.33 -4.39
C ARG A 128 1.72 19.18 -4.70
N SER A 129 0.84 19.32 -3.71
CA SER A 129 -0.61 19.11 -3.87
C SER A 129 -0.97 17.72 -4.43
N LEU A 130 -0.11 16.73 -4.19
CA LEU A 130 -0.34 15.34 -4.60
C LEU A 130 -1.09 14.59 -3.49
N PRO A 131 -2.03 13.69 -3.82
CA PRO A 131 -2.71 12.90 -2.82
C PRO A 131 -1.72 11.95 -2.13
N PRO A 132 -1.75 11.80 -0.80
CA PRO A 132 -1.05 10.73 -0.11
C PRO A 132 -1.43 9.35 -0.66
N ILE A 133 -0.49 8.38 -0.60
CA ILE A 133 -0.72 7.00 -1.13
C ILE A 133 -1.96 6.33 -0.50
N MET A 134 -2.23 6.56 0.78
CA MET A 134 -3.45 6.01 1.42
C MET A 134 -4.73 6.62 0.86
N ASP A 135 -4.71 7.88 0.40
CA ASP A 135 -5.88 8.54 -0.19
C ASP A 135 -6.11 8.04 -1.61
N ILE A 136 -5.04 7.71 -2.34
CA ILE A 136 -5.15 6.98 -3.62
C ILE A 136 -5.84 5.63 -3.38
N ALA A 137 -5.38 4.86 -2.39
CA ALA A 137 -5.98 3.57 -2.05
C ALA A 137 -7.48 3.72 -1.70
N LEU A 138 -7.85 4.71 -0.88
CA LEU A 138 -9.24 4.99 -0.50
C LEU A 138 -10.11 5.32 -1.72
N ASN A 139 -9.65 6.29 -2.53
CA ASN A 139 -10.40 6.78 -3.67
C ASN A 139 -10.55 5.69 -4.73
N LEU A 140 -9.53 4.87 -4.94
CA LEU A 140 -9.61 3.78 -5.91
C LEU A 140 -10.59 2.69 -5.45
N PHE A 141 -10.58 2.32 -4.17
CA PHE A 141 -11.58 1.37 -3.65
C PHE A 141 -13.01 1.93 -3.80
N LYS A 142 -13.23 3.20 -3.45
CA LYS A 142 -14.54 3.86 -3.59
C LYS A 142 -15.01 3.93 -5.05
N ASN A 143 -14.16 4.38 -5.96
CA ASN A 143 -14.54 4.68 -7.33
C ASN A 143 -14.48 3.44 -8.24
N VAL A 144 -13.87 2.34 -7.81
CA VAL A 144 -13.77 1.11 -8.62
C VAL A 144 -14.55 -0.01 -7.98
N VAL A 145 -14.21 -0.38 -6.75
CA VAL A 145 -14.77 -1.56 -6.08
C VAL A 145 -16.22 -1.30 -5.63
N PHE A 146 -16.48 -0.16 -5.00
CA PHE A 146 -17.84 0.19 -4.57
C PHE A 146 -18.75 0.58 -5.74
N GLU A 147 -18.22 1.21 -6.80
CA GLU A 147 -18.99 1.44 -8.03
C GLU A 147 -19.42 0.14 -8.71
N GLU A 148 -18.56 -0.88 -8.74
CA GLU A 148 -18.91 -2.20 -9.27
C GLU A 148 -20.03 -2.87 -8.47
N LEU A 149 -19.96 -2.79 -7.14
CA LEU A 149 -21.04 -3.26 -6.27
C LEU A 149 -22.37 -2.57 -6.59
N ASN A 150 -22.36 -1.24 -6.71
CA ASN A 150 -23.57 -0.45 -6.99
C ASN A 150 -24.19 -0.82 -8.34
N LYS A 151 -23.37 -1.05 -9.38
CA LYS A 151 -23.85 -1.51 -10.69
C LYS A 151 -24.55 -2.86 -10.59
N LYS A 152 -23.96 -3.82 -9.88
CA LYS A 152 -24.53 -5.17 -9.69
C LYS A 152 -25.83 -5.14 -8.89
N MET A 153 -25.91 -4.35 -7.82
CA MET A 153 -27.12 -4.19 -7.01
C MET A 153 -28.26 -3.52 -7.79
N THR A 154 -27.95 -2.50 -8.60
CA THR A 154 -28.95 -1.79 -9.42
C THR A 154 -29.49 -2.65 -10.55
N ASN A 155 -28.63 -3.47 -11.17
CA ASN A 155 -29.06 -4.38 -12.24
C ASN A 155 -29.96 -5.51 -11.73
N HIS A 156 -29.76 -5.97 -10.49
CA HIS A 156 -30.67 -6.94 -9.87
C HIS A 156 -32.08 -6.37 -9.68
N HIS A 157 -32.20 -5.08 -9.34
CA HIS A 157 -33.50 -4.39 -9.20
C HIS A 157 -34.22 -4.09 -10.52
N ARG A 158 -33.59 -4.30 -11.68
CA ARG A 158 -34.24 -4.11 -13.00
C ARG A 158 -34.73 -5.42 -13.64
N ASN A 159 -34.33 -6.57 -13.09
CA ASN A 159 -34.68 -7.88 -13.62
C ASN A 159 -35.62 -8.69 -12.71
N ASP A 160 -36.04 -8.11 -11.58
CA ASP A 160 -37.11 -8.59 -10.69
C ASP A 160 -38.35 -7.71 -10.84
#